data_AF-A0A367Y6V2-F1
#
_entry.id   AF-A0A367Y6V2-F1
#
_cell.length_a   1.000
_cell.length_b   1.000
_cell.length_c   1.000
_cell.angle_alpha   90.00
_cell.angle_beta   90.00
_cell.angle_gamma   90.00
#
_symmetry.space_group_name_H-M   'P 1'
#
loop_
_entity.id
_entity.type
_entity.pdbx_description
1 polymer ?
#
loop_
_entity_poly.entity_id
_entity_poly.type
_entity_poly.pdbx_seq_one_letter_code
_entity_poly.pdbx_strand_id
1 'polypeptide(L)'
;MTVPTIDLVGQLLRVSSVEHETGTVHVRLINGNYATVSNLSNVDQVVRGMVIILGDDGWRQVPNETWPEPSSIAVVRSVLEDGTVLVEAGTSLRPIHNDRAVRVEINNTVEYSDIEGVIRTVSDTPLRSSPSDQITIDDIRKEYLWSEKGLGAGFSDFGGYPHVKARAQELIETQLERREKLDKIKARPVKGVLFTGSPGTGKTHLARIIARESQAEFYLVSGPAVISKWVGDTEDTLRKIFEAATASKSGRAIIFFDEIDSIAERRSGDSHESSHRLVAQLLTLMDGFDDKGKSVIVIAATNRAEALDPALLRPGRFDWEIQFGLPSLTDRLEILSVRASKLTTEGQLPLEDIAALTNGWSAAELTAIWTEAALVAAGDDRGAITSEDLAVAYERVAMKPRRSAAGEDE
;
A
#
# COMPACT_ATOMS: atom_id res chain seq x y z
N MET A 1 28.13 28.50 13.11
CA MET A 1 27.55 27.36 12.36
C MET A 1 27.57 27.73 10.89
N THR A 2 28.43 27.11 10.11
CA THR A 2 28.52 27.32 8.66
C THR A 2 27.31 26.63 8.01
N VAL A 3 26.43 27.43 7.41
CA VAL A 3 25.32 26.94 6.57
C VAL A 3 25.93 26.14 5.42
N PRO A 4 25.41 24.95 5.07
CA PRO A 4 25.93 24.20 3.93
C PRO A 4 25.81 25.05 2.66
N THR A 5 26.92 25.23 1.95
CA THR A 5 26.94 25.90 0.66
C THR A 5 26.26 24.98 -0.35
N ILE A 6 24.97 25.18 -0.59
CA ILE A 6 24.26 24.52 -1.69
C ILE A 6 24.85 25.07 -2.98
N ASP A 7 25.30 24.20 -3.88
CA ASP A 7 25.70 24.62 -5.22
C ASP A 7 24.44 24.97 -6.03
N LEU A 8 24.26 26.27 -6.28
CA LEU A 8 23.09 26.82 -6.95
C LEU A 8 23.31 27.03 -8.46
N VAL A 9 24.51 26.73 -8.97
CA VAL A 9 24.85 26.92 -10.38
C VAL A 9 24.00 25.99 -11.26
N GLY A 10 23.44 26.53 -12.34
CA GLY A 10 22.58 25.80 -13.28
C GLY A 10 21.14 25.57 -12.81
N GLN A 11 20.78 25.98 -11.58
CA GLN A 11 19.43 25.82 -11.05
C GLN A 11 18.54 27.03 -11.37
N LEU A 12 17.24 26.76 -11.50
CA LEU A 12 16.18 27.76 -11.57
C LEU A 12 15.89 28.31 -10.17
N LEU A 13 15.92 29.64 -10.02
CA LEU A 13 15.73 30.35 -8.76
C LEU A 13 14.66 31.43 -8.91
N ARG A 14 13.71 31.53 -7.96
CA ARG A 14 12.71 32.61 -7.93
C ARG A 14 13.06 33.60 -6.84
N VAL A 15 13.24 34.86 -7.20
CA VAL A 15 13.63 35.92 -6.27
C VAL A 15 12.47 36.19 -5.29
N SER A 16 12.67 35.91 -4.01
CA SER A 16 11.68 36.12 -2.96
C SER A 16 11.79 37.51 -2.34
N SER A 17 13.01 38.02 -2.16
CA SER A 17 13.31 39.40 -1.73
C SER A 17 14.74 39.79 -2.09
N VAL A 18 15.01 41.09 -2.13
CA VAL A 18 16.33 41.67 -2.41
C VAL A 18 16.66 42.69 -1.32
N GLU A 19 17.82 42.54 -0.70
CA GLU A 19 18.35 43.49 0.27
C GLU A 19 19.47 44.30 -0.39
N HIS A 20 19.12 45.49 -0.88
CA HIS A 20 20.02 46.34 -1.67
C HIS A 20 21.20 46.89 -0.86
N GLU A 21 21.05 47.08 0.46
CA GLU A 21 22.13 47.58 1.32
C GLU A 21 23.27 46.58 1.49
N THR A 22 22.96 45.28 1.48
CA THR A 22 23.93 44.19 1.68
C THR A 22 24.28 43.46 0.38
N GLY A 23 23.59 43.76 -0.72
CA GLY A 23 23.74 43.05 -2.00
C GLY A 23 23.29 41.60 -1.94
N THR A 24 22.38 41.28 -1.00
CA THR A 24 21.93 39.92 -0.72
C THR A 24 20.58 39.66 -1.38
N VAL A 25 20.48 38.57 -2.13
CA VAL A 25 19.24 38.13 -2.79
C VAL A 25 18.73 36.87 -2.12
N HIS A 26 17.51 36.92 -1.59
CA HIS A 26 16.82 35.72 -1.13
C HIS A 26 16.08 35.09 -2.30
N VAL A 27 16.27 33.79 -2.46
CA VAL A 27 15.70 33.02 -3.56
C VAL A 27 14.98 31.79 -3.03
N ARG A 28 13.94 31.39 -3.75
CA ARG A 28 13.28 30.10 -3.59
C ARG A 28 13.83 29.14 -4.65
N LEU A 29 14.02 27.88 -4.28
CA LEU A 29 14.40 26.77 -5.18
C LEU A 29 13.16 25.98 -5.62
N ILE A 30 13.28 25.19 -6.69
CA ILE A 30 12.19 24.34 -7.23
C ILE A 30 11.63 23.38 -6.16
N ASN A 31 12.49 22.82 -5.30
CA ASN A 31 12.10 21.91 -4.22
C ASN A 31 11.39 22.60 -3.03
N GLY A 32 11.08 23.90 -3.14
CA GLY A 32 10.37 24.66 -2.12
C GLY A 32 11.26 25.29 -1.03
N ASN A 33 12.55 24.92 -0.97
CA ASN A 33 13.49 25.49 -0.01
C ASN A 33 13.86 26.94 -0.37
N TYR A 34 14.40 27.66 0.62
CA TYR A 34 14.94 29.00 0.45
C TYR A 34 16.46 28.98 0.57
N ALA A 35 17.12 29.80 -0.24
CA ALA A 35 18.55 30.06 -0.15
C ALA A 35 18.82 31.57 -0.24
N THR A 36 20.06 31.91 0.07
CA THR A 36 20.55 33.28 0.02
C THR A 36 21.73 33.31 -0.92
N VAL A 37 21.71 34.23 -1.88
CA VAL A 37 22.80 34.49 -2.82
C VAL A 37 23.40 35.84 -2.47
N SER A 38 24.68 35.84 -2.12
CA SER A 38 25.45 37.05 -1.80
C SER A 38 26.45 37.34 -2.92
N ASN A 39 26.85 38.61 -3.08
CA ASN A 39 27.79 39.07 -4.12
C ASN A 39 27.31 38.83 -5.56
N LEU A 40 26.00 38.90 -5.79
CA LEU A 40 25.45 38.78 -7.14
C LEU A 40 25.82 40.03 -7.98
N SER A 41 26.40 39.82 -9.15
CA SER A 41 26.70 40.92 -10.08
C SER A 41 25.42 41.60 -10.57
N ASN A 42 25.44 42.93 -10.73
CA ASN A 42 24.28 43.72 -11.17
C ASN A 42 22.99 43.51 -10.33
N VAL A 43 23.12 43.39 -9.00
CA VAL A 43 21.98 43.18 -8.08
C VAL A 43 20.86 44.22 -8.23
N ASP A 44 21.17 45.44 -8.66
CA ASP A 44 20.19 46.51 -8.93
C ASP A 44 19.19 46.16 -10.02
N GLN A 45 19.51 45.20 -10.89
CA GLN A 45 18.60 44.71 -11.94
C GLN A 45 17.73 43.55 -11.49
N VAL A 46 17.96 43.01 -10.29
CA VAL A 46 17.19 41.89 -9.73
C VAL A 46 16.03 42.45 -8.94
N VAL A 47 14.81 42.02 -9.29
CA VAL A 47 13.59 42.38 -8.55
C VAL A 47 12.85 41.14 -8.07
N ARG A 48 12.11 41.33 -6.98
CA ARG A 48 11.22 40.30 -6.44
C ARG A 48 10.29 39.75 -7.53
N GLY A 49 10.18 38.43 -7.58
CA GLY A 49 9.33 37.72 -8.53
C GLY A 49 10.03 37.29 -9.82
N MET A 50 11.25 37.80 -10.11
CA MET A 50 12.04 37.33 -11.24
C MET A 50 12.43 35.87 -11.08
N VAL A 51 12.48 35.18 -12.22
CA VAL A 51 13.05 33.84 -12.32
C VAL A 51 14.41 33.95 -12.97
N ILE A 52 15.44 33.47 -12.28
CA ILE A 52 16.85 33.60 -12.69
C ILE A 52 17.55 32.24 -12.67
N ILE A 53 18.60 32.12 -13.47
CA ILE A 53 19.55 31.00 -13.43
C ILE A 53 20.94 31.56 -13.17
N LEU A 54 21.67 30.96 -12.22
CA LEU A 54 23.08 31.26 -11.96
C LEU A 54 23.98 30.43 -12.89
N GLY A 55 24.98 31.06 -13.49
CA GLY A 55 26.05 30.43 -14.25
C GLY A 55 27.42 30.84 -13.71
N ASP A 56 28.49 30.27 -14.29
CA ASP A 56 29.87 30.48 -13.82
C ASP A 56 30.29 31.97 -13.84
N ASP A 57 29.74 32.76 -14.75
CA ASP A 57 30.10 34.17 -14.97
C ASP A 57 28.99 35.18 -14.58
N GLY A 58 27.91 34.75 -13.91
CA GLY A 58 26.84 35.65 -13.47
C GLY A 58 25.46 35.01 -13.44
N TRP A 59 24.42 35.81 -13.70
CA TRP A 59 23.03 35.33 -13.75
C TRP A 59 22.32 35.82 -15.01
N ARG A 60 21.26 35.10 -15.38
CA ARG A 60 20.35 35.52 -16.45
C ARG A 60 18.91 35.38 -15.99
N GLN A 61 18.07 36.34 -16.36
CA GLN A 61 16.63 36.19 -16.24
C GLN A 61 16.14 35.16 -17.29
N VAL A 62 15.22 34.31 -16.87
CA VAL A 62 14.43 33.47 -17.77
C VAL A 62 12.97 33.91 -17.73
N PRO A 63 12.16 33.59 -18.76
CA PRO A 63 10.72 33.86 -18.73
C PRO A 63 10.11 33.33 -17.43
N ASN A 64 9.21 34.10 -16.81
CA ASN A 64 8.66 33.73 -15.50
C ASN A 64 7.89 32.40 -15.56
N GLU A 65 7.36 32.06 -16.73
CA GLU A 65 6.68 30.80 -17.05
C GLU A 65 7.62 29.58 -16.98
N THR A 66 8.94 29.80 -16.98
CA THR A 66 9.96 28.76 -16.81
C THR A 66 10.04 28.27 -15.37
N TRP A 67 9.44 29.00 -14.41
CA TRP A 67 9.33 28.54 -13.03
C TRP A 67 8.27 27.45 -12.95
N PRO A 68 8.62 26.19 -12.63
CA PRO A 68 7.63 25.18 -12.38
C PRO A 68 6.87 25.56 -11.11
N GLU A 69 5.60 25.95 -11.25
CA GLU A 69 4.70 25.97 -10.11
C GLU A 69 4.22 24.54 -9.89
N PRO A 70 4.65 23.86 -8.80
CA PRO A 70 4.20 22.51 -8.55
C PRO A 70 2.68 22.54 -8.43
N SER A 71 2.01 21.73 -9.24
CA SER A 71 0.60 21.48 -9.02
C SER A 71 0.43 20.88 -7.63
N SER A 72 -0.58 21.36 -6.93
CA SER A 72 -0.94 20.94 -5.59
C SER A 72 -2.25 20.17 -5.63
N ILE A 73 -2.46 19.30 -4.65
CA ILE A 73 -3.70 18.54 -4.51
C ILE A 73 -4.46 19.06 -3.30
N ALA A 74 -5.76 19.31 -3.42
CA ALA A 74 -6.61 19.74 -2.31
C ALA A 74 -8.04 19.24 -2.45
N VAL A 75 -8.75 19.23 -1.32
CA VAL A 75 -10.17 18.85 -1.26
C VAL A 75 -11.04 20.08 -1.46
N VAL A 76 -12.04 19.94 -2.31
CA VAL A 76 -13.02 20.98 -2.59
C VAL A 76 -14.04 21.05 -1.46
N ARG A 77 -14.16 22.22 -0.82
CA ARG A 77 -15.11 22.44 0.28
C ARG A 77 -16.35 23.20 -0.15
N SER A 78 -16.25 24.01 -1.21
CA SER A 78 -17.39 24.73 -1.78
C SER A 78 -17.11 25.06 -3.24
N VAL A 79 -18.17 25.14 -4.04
CA VAL A 79 -18.13 25.67 -5.41
C VAL A 79 -19.08 26.87 -5.41
N LEU A 80 -18.56 28.04 -5.74
CA LEU A 80 -19.31 29.29 -5.78
C LEU A 80 -20.08 29.41 -7.11
N GLU A 81 -21.10 30.27 -7.13
CA GLU A 81 -21.95 30.47 -8.32
C GLU A 81 -21.19 31.01 -9.54
N ASP A 82 -20.07 31.70 -9.31
CA ASP A 82 -19.19 32.25 -10.35
C ASP A 82 -18.19 31.22 -10.92
N GLY A 83 -18.21 29.98 -10.44
CA GLY A 83 -17.30 28.91 -10.85
C GLY A 83 -16.00 28.83 -10.05
N THR A 84 -15.78 29.72 -9.08
CA THR A 84 -14.63 29.63 -8.16
C THR A 84 -14.78 28.44 -7.21
N VAL A 85 -13.70 27.70 -7.02
CA VAL A 85 -13.65 26.52 -6.17
C VAL A 85 -12.87 26.85 -4.91
N LEU A 86 -13.49 26.71 -3.73
CA LEU A 86 -12.80 26.83 -2.45
C LEU A 86 -12.17 25.49 -2.10
N VAL A 87 -10.84 25.44 -2.11
CA VAL A 87 -10.06 24.24 -1.77
C VAL A 87 -9.43 24.36 -0.39
N GLU A 88 -9.31 23.24 0.32
CA GLU A 88 -8.60 23.18 1.58
C GLU A 88 -7.11 22.89 1.34
N ALA A 89 -6.27 23.92 1.52
CA ALA A 89 -4.82 23.85 1.36
C ALA A 89 -4.16 24.01 2.74
N GLY A 90 -3.78 22.90 3.36
CA GLY A 90 -3.32 22.88 4.75
C GLY A 90 -4.44 23.30 5.71
N THR A 91 -4.19 24.31 6.56
CA THR A 91 -5.16 24.79 7.57
C THR A 91 -6.05 25.94 7.08
N SER A 92 -5.98 26.31 5.80
CA SER A 92 -6.67 27.47 5.24
C SER A 92 -7.48 27.09 4.01
N LEU A 93 -8.66 27.71 3.86
CA LEU A 93 -9.42 27.67 2.62
C LEU A 93 -8.80 28.67 1.63
N ARG A 94 -8.55 28.21 0.41
CA ARG A 94 -8.06 29.04 -0.69
C ARG A 94 -9.05 29.06 -1.84
N PRO A 95 -9.39 30.24 -2.38
CA PRO A 95 -10.15 30.34 -3.62
C PRO A 95 -9.25 30.03 -4.81
N ILE A 96 -9.69 29.12 -5.67
CA ILE A 96 -9.02 28.72 -6.89
C ILE A 96 -10.02 28.85 -8.05
N HIS A 97 -9.62 29.51 -9.13
CA HIS A 97 -10.46 29.66 -10.30
C HIS A 97 -10.59 28.33 -11.05
N ASN A 98 -11.74 28.08 -11.68
CA ASN A 98 -11.98 26.91 -12.51
C ASN A 98 -12.27 27.33 -13.96
N ASP A 99 -11.35 28.11 -14.52
CA ASP A 99 -11.51 28.72 -15.85
C ASP A 99 -11.62 27.66 -16.97
N ARG A 100 -11.12 26.44 -16.71
CA ARG A 100 -11.19 25.29 -17.62
C ARG A 100 -12.53 24.55 -17.56
N ALA A 101 -13.47 24.98 -16.72
CA ALA A 101 -14.76 24.33 -16.50
C ALA A 101 -14.62 22.82 -16.19
N VAL A 102 -13.60 22.46 -15.41
CA VAL A 102 -13.41 21.09 -14.93
C VAL A 102 -14.63 20.70 -14.11
N ARG A 103 -15.16 19.49 -14.30
CA ARG A 103 -16.28 18.99 -13.50
C ARG A 103 -15.80 18.74 -12.07
N VAL A 104 -16.27 19.58 -11.15
CA VAL A 104 -15.89 19.55 -9.75
C VAL A 104 -17.15 19.58 -8.88
N GLU A 105 -17.22 18.67 -7.92
CA GLU A 105 -18.26 18.62 -6.90
C GLU A 105 -17.64 18.85 -5.50
N ILE A 106 -18.47 19.21 -4.52
CA ILE A 106 -18.02 19.30 -3.12
C ILE A 106 -17.48 17.93 -2.71
N ASN A 107 -16.35 17.92 -2.00
CA ASN A 107 -15.58 16.75 -1.59
C ASN A 107 -14.75 16.07 -2.69
N ASN A 108 -14.76 16.56 -3.92
CA ASN A 108 -13.77 16.10 -4.89
C ASN A 108 -12.36 16.49 -4.44
N THR A 109 -11.39 15.67 -4.78
CA THR A 109 -9.98 16.05 -4.72
C THR A 109 -9.55 16.54 -6.08
N VAL A 110 -8.97 17.73 -6.14
CA VAL A 110 -8.54 18.38 -7.37
C VAL A 110 -7.05 18.67 -7.36
N GLU A 111 -6.44 18.56 -8.52
CA GLU A 111 -5.11 19.09 -8.80
C GLU A 111 -5.26 20.52 -9.30
N TYR A 112 -4.50 21.44 -8.73
CA TYR A 112 -4.58 22.87 -9.05
C TYR A 112 -3.22 23.55 -9.03
N SER A 113 -3.11 24.69 -9.70
CA SER A 113 -1.99 25.62 -9.56
C SER A 113 -2.48 27.06 -9.46
N ASP A 114 -1.63 27.97 -8.99
CA ASP A 114 -1.99 29.38 -8.85
C ASP A 114 -2.24 30.06 -10.22
N ILE A 115 -1.69 29.50 -11.31
CA ILE A 115 -1.84 30.01 -12.68
C ILE A 115 -2.97 29.33 -13.45
N GLU A 116 -3.04 28.00 -13.42
CA GLU A 116 -3.99 27.25 -14.26
C GLU A 116 -5.35 27.06 -13.60
N GLY A 117 -5.48 27.43 -12.33
CA GLY A 117 -6.67 27.14 -11.55
C GLY A 117 -6.82 25.64 -11.34
N VAL A 118 -8.05 25.14 -11.39
CA VAL A 118 -8.32 23.71 -11.34
C VAL A 118 -7.84 23.04 -12.64
N ILE A 119 -6.86 22.15 -12.51
CA ILE A 119 -6.25 21.41 -13.63
C ILE A 119 -7.10 20.18 -13.96
N ARG A 120 -7.41 19.35 -12.95
CA ARG A 120 -8.25 18.16 -13.08
C ARG A 120 -8.81 17.67 -11.74
N THR A 121 -9.87 16.87 -11.80
CA THR A 121 -10.31 16.06 -10.67
C THR A 121 -9.42 14.82 -10.56
N VAL A 122 -8.77 14.66 -9.40
CA VAL A 122 -7.88 13.52 -9.07
C VAL A 122 -8.68 12.37 -8.47
N SER A 123 -9.71 12.68 -7.67
CA SER A 123 -10.60 11.71 -7.05
C SER A 123 -11.98 12.32 -6.82
N ASP A 124 -13.03 11.54 -7.00
CA ASP A 124 -14.41 11.91 -6.65
C ASP A 124 -14.68 11.83 -5.13
N THR A 125 -13.66 11.46 -4.35
CA THR A 125 -13.70 11.42 -2.89
C THR A 125 -12.53 12.21 -2.28
N PRO A 126 -12.65 12.75 -1.05
CA PRO A 126 -11.57 13.48 -0.39
C PRO A 126 -10.34 12.61 -0.16
N LEU A 127 -9.21 12.98 -0.74
CA LEU A 127 -7.89 12.55 -0.33
C LEU A 127 -7.46 13.53 0.74
N ARG A 128 -7.44 13.09 2.00
CA ARG A 128 -7.23 14.01 3.13
C ARG A 128 -5.77 14.49 3.13
N SER A 129 -5.58 15.81 3.18
CA SER A 129 -4.25 16.45 3.29
C SER A 129 -4.22 17.53 4.38
N SER A 130 -5.11 17.48 5.37
CA SER A 130 -5.21 18.50 6.42
C SER A 130 -4.82 17.94 7.80
N PRO A 131 -3.80 18.50 8.48
CA PRO A 131 -3.37 18.08 9.81
C PRO A 131 -4.43 18.28 10.92
N SER A 132 -5.54 18.97 10.65
CA SER A 132 -6.54 19.33 11.67
C SER A 132 -7.70 18.33 11.82
N ASP A 133 -7.97 17.49 10.81
CA ASP A 133 -8.95 16.40 10.94
C ASP A 133 -8.21 15.17 11.47
N GLN A 134 -8.03 15.09 12.80
CA GLN A 134 -7.45 13.89 13.41
C GLN A 134 -8.24 12.66 12.96
N ILE A 135 -7.56 11.75 12.26
CA ILE A 135 -8.11 10.45 11.86
C ILE A 135 -8.74 9.80 13.09
N THR A 136 -10.00 9.38 13.04
CA THR A 136 -10.63 8.74 14.20
C THR A 136 -10.46 7.22 14.11
N ILE A 137 -10.61 6.51 15.24
CA ILE A 137 -10.69 5.03 15.24
C ILE A 137 -11.86 4.57 14.34
N ASP A 138 -12.97 5.32 14.31
CA ASP A 138 -14.11 5.01 13.46
C ASP A 138 -13.79 5.16 11.96
N ASP A 139 -12.96 6.15 11.58
CA ASP A 139 -12.45 6.26 10.21
C ASP A 139 -11.61 5.05 9.83
N ILE A 140 -10.68 4.66 10.72
CA ILE A 140 -9.84 3.47 10.52
C ILE A 140 -10.68 2.21 10.36
N ARG A 141 -11.69 2.02 11.22
CA ARG A 141 -12.57 0.85 11.13
C ARG A 141 -13.38 0.87 9.84
N LYS A 142 -13.85 2.03 9.37
CA LYS A 142 -14.58 2.09 8.09
C LYS A 142 -13.69 1.74 6.89
N GLU A 143 -12.43 2.10 6.93
CA GLU A 143 -11.52 1.91 5.80
C GLU A 143 -10.77 0.57 5.81
N TYR A 144 -10.21 0.19 6.95
CA TYR A 144 -9.28 -0.94 7.06
C TYR A 144 -9.91 -2.19 7.66
N LEU A 145 -10.98 -2.07 8.45
CA LEU A 145 -11.67 -3.26 8.97
C LEU A 145 -12.38 -3.95 7.81
N TRP A 146 -11.85 -5.09 7.43
CA TRP A 146 -12.42 -5.89 6.38
C TRP A 146 -13.73 -6.49 6.87
N SER A 147 -14.83 -6.06 6.25
CA SER A 147 -16.16 -6.63 6.47
C SER A 147 -16.65 -7.27 5.19
N GLU A 148 -16.56 -8.59 5.08
CA GLU A 148 -17.35 -9.32 4.10
C GLU A 148 -18.67 -9.74 4.73
N LYS A 149 -19.78 -9.60 4.00
CA LYS A 149 -21.06 -10.22 4.35
C LYS A 149 -20.87 -11.73 4.24
N GLY A 150 -20.36 -12.33 5.32
CA GLY A 150 -19.94 -13.73 5.42
C GLY A 150 -18.45 -13.89 5.17
N LEU A 151 -17.67 -14.23 6.21
CA LEU A 151 -16.27 -14.66 6.09
C LEU A 151 -16.21 -16.02 5.37
N GLY A 152 -16.64 -16.12 4.12
CA GLY A 152 -17.14 -17.35 3.48
C GLY A 152 -16.15 -18.52 3.30
N ALA A 153 -14.88 -18.40 3.67
CA ALA A 153 -13.87 -19.46 3.55
C ALA A 153 -13.29 -19.90 4.91
N GLY A 154 -13.34 -21.20 5.22
CA GLY A 154 -12.67 -21.85 6.35
C GLY A 154 -11.50 -22.72 5.89
N PHE A 155 -10.88 -23.48 6.79
CA PHE A 155 -9.73 -24.34 6.41
C PHE A 155 -10.06 -25.40 5.34
N SER A 156 -11.31 -25.85 5.26
CA SER A 156 -11.79 -26.75 4.21
C SER A 156 -11.74 -26.14 2.82
N ASP A 157 -11.70 -24.81 2.74
CA ASP A 157 -11.70 -24.04 1.48
C ASP A 157 -10.28 -23.69 1.01
N PHE A 158 -9.26 -24.05 1.79
CA PHE A 158 -7.86 -23.95 1.42
C PHE A 158 -7.37 -25.34 1.01
N GLY A 159 -7.14 -25.60 -0.28
CA GLY A 159 -6.64 -26.90 -0.75
C GLY A 159 -5.13 -27.05 -0.54
N GLY A 160 -4.66 -28.25 -0.21
CA GLY A 160 -3.23 -28.55 -0.09
C GLY A 160 -2.54 -27.91 1.12
N TYR A 161 -1.21 -27.85 1.06
CA TYR A 161 -0.30 -27.21 2.00
C TYR A 161 -0.49 -27.67 3.47
N PRO A 162 -0.32 -28.96 3.77
CA PRO A 162 -0.56 -29.50 5.11
C PRO A 162 0.31 -28.83 6.18
N HIS A 163 1.57 -28.51 5.88
CA HIS A 163 2.47 -27.84 6.83
C HIS A 163 2.05 -26.39 7.12
N VAL A 164 1.61 -25.66 6.08
CA VAL A 164 1.10 -24.28 6.21
C VAL A 164 -0.17 -24.27 7.07
N LYS A 165 -1.11 -25.18 6.79
CA LYS A 165 -2.35 -25.32 7.57
C LYS A 165 -2.07 -25.64 9.02
N ALA A 166 -1.21 -26.61 9.29
CA ALA A 166 -0.84 -26.99 10.65
C ALA A 166 -0.24 -25.81 11.42
N ARG A 167 0.63 -25.04 10.77
CA ARG A 167 1.27 -23.89 11.41
C ARG A 167 0.30 -22.72 11.66
N ALA A 168 -0.66 -22.52 10.76
CA ALA A 168 -1.76 -21.57 10.96
C ALA A 168 -2.70 -21.98 12.10
N GLN A 169 -3.03 -23.28 12.21
CA GLN A 169 -3.83 -23.81 13.33
C GLN A 169 -3.10 -23.60 14.66
N GLU A 170 -1.80 -23.89 14.72
CA GLU A 170 -1.01 -23.67 15.92
C GLU A 170 -0.96 -22.19 16.33
N LEU A 171 -0.88 -21.27 15.35
CA LEU A 171 -0.96 -19.83 15.61
C LEU A 171 -2.28 -19.46 16.29
N ILE A 172 -3.41 -19.97 15.78
CA ILE A 172 -4.74 -19.73 16.36
C ILE A 172 -4.81 -20.29 17.79
N GLU A 173 -4.50 -21.57 17.96
CA GLU A 173 -4.62 -22.25 19.25
C GLU A 173 -3.74 -21.61 20.33
N THR A 174 -2.49 -21.29 19.99
CA THR A 174 -1.51 -20.82 20.99
C THR A 174 -1.68 -19.34 21.29
N GLN A 175 -1.81 -18.49 20.26
CA GLN A 175 -1.73 -17.04 20.42
C GLN A 175 -3.09 -16.35 20.55
N LEU A 176 -4.12 -16.85 19.86
CA LEU A 176 -5.45 -16.22 19.85
C LEU A 176 -6.39 -16.84 20.88
N GLU A 177 -6.35 -18.16 21.06
CA GLU A 177 -7.24 -18.86 21.97
C GLU A 177 -6.67 -19.03 23.38
N ARG A 178 -5.38 -19.36 23.51
CA ARG A 178 -4.74 -19.70 24.80
C ARG A 178 -3.88 -18.59 25.39
N ARG A 179 -4.13 -17.33 25.02
CA ARG A 179 -3.31 -16.19 25.45
C ARG A 179 -3.17 -16.07 26.97
N GLU A 180 -4.25 -16.24 27.72
CA GLU A 180 -4.23 -16.21 29.19
C GLU A 180 -3.27 -17.24 29.81
N LYS A 181 -3.09 -18.41 29.15
CA LYS A 181 -2.15 -19.44 29.63
C LYS A 181 -0.70 -19.00 29.42
N LEU A 182 -0.41 -18.33 28.29
CA LEU A 182 0.92 -17.76 28.02
C LEU A 182 1.26 -16.67 29.05
N ASP A 183 0.30 -15.80 29.36
CA ASP A 183 0.49 -14.73 30.36
C ASP A 183 0.76 -15.31 31.75
N LYS A 184 0.04 -16.37 32.16
CA LYS A 184 0.23 -17.06 33.46
C LYS A 184 1.64 -17.63 33.62
N ILE A 185 2.23 -18.18 32.57
CA ILE A 185 3.59 -18.73 32.61
C ILE A 185 4.66 -17.67 32.25
N LYS A 186 4.26 -16.41 32.05
CA LYS A 186 5.12 -15.30 31.63
C LYS A 186 5.87 -15.58 30.33
N ALA A 187 5.29 -16.41 29.46
CA ALA A 187 5.82 -16.64 28.12
C ALA A 187 5.62 -15.39 27.28
N ARG A 188 6.64 -15.02 26.49
CA ARG A 188 6.52 -13.93 25.54
C ARG A 188 5.57 -14.36 24.41
N PRO A 189 4.49 -13.61 24.14
CA PRO A 189 3.61 -13.92 23.02
C PRO A 189 4.31 -13.65 21.68
N VAL A 190 3.87 -14.35 20.65
CA VAL A 190 4.24 -14.06 19.26
C VAL A 190 3.42 -12.86 18.80
N LYS A 191 4.10 -11.75 18.52
CA LYS A 191 3.45 -10.51 18.07
C LYS A 191 3.32 -10.43 16.55
N GLY A 192 4.26 -10.99 15.81
CA GLY A 192 4.35 -10.91 14.36
C GLY A 192 4.57 -12.26 13.69
N VAL A 193 3.86 -12.49 12.58
CA VAL A 193 4.06 -13.64 11.68
C VAL A 193 4.31 -13.14 10.26
N LEU A 194 5.35 -13.65 9.62
CA LEU A 194 5.67 -13.35 8.22
C LEU A 194 5.23 -14.50 7.32
N PHE A 195 4.46 -14.19 6.28
CA PHE A 195 4.11 -15.09 5.20
C PHE A 195 5.02 -14.80 4.01
N THR A 196 5.84 -15.78 3.65
CA THR A 196 6.82 -15.65 2.56
C THR A 196 6.50 -16.59 1.42
N GLY A 197 6.97 -16.28 0.22
CA GLY A 197 6.88 -17.16 -0.95
C GLY A 197 6.23 -16.52 -2.16
N SER A 198 6.17 -17.26 -3.27
CA SER A 198 5.76 -16.75 -4.58
C SER A 198 4.35 -16.12 -4.58
N PRO A 199 4.07 -15.16 -5.48
CA PRO A 199 2.72 -14.61 -5.63
C PRO A 199 1.72 -15.70 -6.02
N GLY A 200 0.46 -15.52 -5.63
CA GLY A 200 -0.62 -16.45 -6.01
C GLY A 200 -0.66 -17.77 -5.24
N THR A 201 0.13 -17.96 -4.18
CA THR A 201 0.12 -19.18 -3.33
C THR A 201 -0.93 -19.17 -2.21
N GLY A 202 -1.71 -18.09 -2.08
CA GLY A 202 -2.83 -18.03 -1.13
C GLY A 202 -2.53 -17.40 0.23
N LYS A 203 -1.43 -16.64 0.38
CA LYS A 203 -1.07 -15.92 1.62
C LYS A 203 -2.22 -15.08 2.20
N THR A 204 -2.79 -14.18 1.41
CA THR A 204 -3.92 -13.32 1.79
C THR A 204 -5.19 -14.13 2.07
N HIS A 205 -5.40 -15.24 1.36
CA HIS A 205 -6.55 -16.12 1.58
C HIS A 205 -6.45 -16.84 2.93
N LEU A 206 -5.28 -17.40 3.26
CA LEU A 206 -5.06 -18.04 4.56
C LEU A 206 -5.21 -17.06 5.72
N ALA A 207 -4.71 -15.83 5.60
CA ALA A 207 -4.86 -14.81 6.64
C ALA A 207 -6.33 -14.52 6.97
N ARG A 208 -7.21 -14.49 5.96
CA ARG A 208 -8.66 -14.33 6.15
C ARG A 208 -9.28 -15.56 6.83
N ILE A 209 -8.85 -16.77 6.48
CA ILE A 209 -9.28 -18.01 7.14
C ILE A 209 -8.90 -17.98 8.62
N ILE A 210 -7.66 -17.60 8.95
CA ILE A 210 -7.18 -17.48 10.33
C ILE A 210 -8.06 -16.49 11.11
N ALA A 211 -8.39 -15.34 10.52
CA ALA A 211 -9.24 -14.34 11.16
C ALA A 211 -10.67 -14.87 11.43
N ARG A 212 -11.25 -15.60 10.46
CA ARG A 212 -12.56 -16.24 10.62
C ARG A 212 -12.56 -17.26 11.76
N GLU A 213 -11.65 -18.22 11.71
CA GLU A 213 -11.60 -19.36 12.63
C GLU A 213 -11.33 -18.89 14.07
N SER A 214 -10.54 -17.83 14.22
CA SER A 214 -10.28 -17.21 15.52
C SER A 214 -11.32 -16.17 15.97
N GLN A 215 -12.30 -15.84 15.12
CA GLN A 215 -13.27 -14.76 15.32
C GLN A 215 -12.59 -13.40 15.61
N ALA A 216 -11.44 -13.16 14.98
CA ALA A 216 -10.69 -11.92 15.11
C ALA A 216 -11.21 -10.85 14.14
N GLU A 217 -11.21 -9.59 14.58
CA GLU A 217 -11.37 -8.47 13.67
C GLU A 217 -10.18 -8.42 12.70
N PHE A 218 -10.42 -8.37 11.39
CA PHE A 218 -9.37 -8.41 10.37
C PHE A 218 -9.15 -7.02 9.76
N TYR A 219 -8.00 -6.42 10.04
CA TYR A 219 -7.58 -5.14 9.46
C TYR A 219 -6.68 -5.41 8.26
N LEU A 220 -7.14 -5.10 7.05
CA LEU A 220 -6.39 -5.33 5.82
C LEU A 220 -5.67 -4.05 5.41
N VAL A 221 -4.34 -4.10 5.40
CA VAL A 221 -3.48 -2.97 5.08
C VAL A 221 -2.64 -3.32 3.85
N SER A 222 -2.96 -2.73 2.70
CA SER A 222 -2.16 -2.91 1.48
C SER A 222 -1.06 -1.86 1.43
N GLY A 223 0.21 -2.27 1.27
CA GLY A 223 1.36 -1.37 1.32
C GLY A 223 1.27 -0.15 0.38
N PRO A 224 0.90 -0.29 -0.91
CA PRO A 224 0.70 0.83 -1.82
C PRO A 224 -0.44 1.78 -1.41
N ALA A 225 -1.50 1.26 -0.78
CA ALA A 225 -2.67 2.04 -0.37
C ALA A 225 -2.40 2.93 0.86
N VAL A 226 -1.47 2.51 1.73
CA VAL A 226 -1.07 3.30 2.90
C VAL A 226 -0.23 4.50 2.49
N ILE A 227 0.73 4.32 1.58
CA ILE A 227 1.65 5.38 1.13
C ILE A 227 0.91 6.46 0.31
N SER A 228 -0.02 6.06 -0.56
CA SER A 228 -0.59 6.94 -1.60
C SER A 228 -1.71 7.87 -1.11
N LYS A 229 -2.44 7.49 -0.05
CA LYS A 229 -3.66 8.21 0.35
C LYS A 229 -3.46 9.32 1.38
N TRP A 230 -2.34 9.30 2.10
CA TRP A 230 -2.12 10.15 3.27
C TRP A 230 -0.72 10.74 3.24
N VAL A 231 -0.47 11.67 2.30
CA VAL A 231 0.80 12.41 2.25
C VAL A 231 0.86 13.32 3.48
N GLY A 232 1.63 12.93 4.49
CA GLY A 232 1.85 13.72 5.72
C GLY A 232 1.40 13.04 7.02
N ASP A 233 0.39 12.16 6.97
CA ASP A 233 -0.23 11.54 8.17
C ASP A 233 -0.06 10.01 8.23
N THR A 234 0.80 9.43 7.38
CA THR A 234 0.89 7.98 7.24
C THR A 234 1.30 7.25 8.54
N GLU A 235 2.13 7.88 9.37
CA GLU A 235 2.54 7.36 10.68
C GLU A 235 1.39 7.36 11.70
N ASP A 236 0.55 8.39 11.68
CA ASP A 236 -0.61 8.54 12.56
C ASP A 236 -1.72 7.55 12.17
N THR A 237 -1.95 7.37 10.86
CA THR A 237 -2.82 6.31 10.34
C THR A 237 -2.37 4.94 10.85
N LEU A 238 -1.07 4.64 10.75
CA LEU A 238 -0.53 3.35 11.21
C LEU A 238 -0.72 3.18 12.72
N ARG A 239 -0.48 4.23 13.52
CA ARG A 239 -0.74 4.21 14.97
C ARG A 239 -2.20 3.92 15.27
N LYS A 240 -3.12 4.59 14.57
CA LYS A 240 -4.56 4.44 14.77
C LYS A 240 -5.11 3.09 14.31
N ILE A 241 -4.47 2.43 13.33
CA ILE A 241 -4.75 1.02 12.99
C ILE A 241 -4.47 0.11 14.20
N PHE A 242 -3.32 0.28 14.87
CA PHE A 242 -2.99 -0.49 16.07
C PHE A 242 -3.93 -0.15 17.24
N GLU A 243 -4.29 1.12 17.42
CA GLU A 243 -5.27 1.54 18.44
C GLU A 243 -6.66 0.94 18.17
N ALA A 244 -7.12 0.95 16.92
CA ALA A 244 -8.40 0.34 16.54
C ALA A 244 -8.40 -1.18 16.78
N ALA A 245 -7.30 -1.86 16.42
CA ALA A 245 -7.15 -3.29 16.63
C ALA A 245 -7.11 -3.67 18.11
N THR A 246 -6.40 -2.90 18.95
CA THR A 246 -6.38 -3.12 20.41
C THR A 246 -7.71 -2.77 21.08
N ALA A 247 -8.48 -1.85 20.50
CA ALA A 247 -9.85 -1.53 20.88
C ALA A 247 -10.91 -2.51 20.34
N SER A 248 -10.51 -3.61 19.69
CA SER A 248 -11.42 -4.64 19.14
C SER A 248 -12.43 -5.14 20.19
N LYS A 249 -13.69 -5.21 19.75
CA LYS A 249 -14.81 -5.67 20.60
C LYS A 249 -14.69 -7.14 20.95
N SER A 250 -14.21 -7.98 20.03
CA SER A 250 -14.02 -9.41 20.28
C SER A 250 -12.81 -9.70 21.17
N GLY A 251 -11.97 -8.69 21.43
CA GLY A 251 -10.71 -8.85 22.14
C GLY A 251 -9.60 -9.52 21.31
N ARG A 252 -9.91 -9.90 20.07
CA ARG A 252 -9.00 -10.53 19.11
C ARG A 252 -8.95 -9.69 17.85
N ALA A 253 -7.75 -9.41 17.36
CA ALA A 253 -7.59 -8.69 16.10
C ALA A 253 -6.35 -9.19 15.35
N ILE A 254 -6.45 -9.16 14.03
CA ILE A 254 -5.35 -9.45 13.12
C ILE A 254 -5.14 -8.21 12.26
N ILE A 255 -3.93 -7.66 12.28
CA ILE A 255 -3.50 -6.60 11.36
C ILE A 255 -2.70 -7.30 10.26
N PHE A 256 -3.26 -7.37 9.05
CA PHE A 256 -2.63 -8.02 7.91
C PHE A 256 -2.05 -6.99 6.95
N PHE A 257 -0.72 -6.97 6.83
CA PHE A 257 0.01 -6.19 5.84
C PHE A 257 0.22 -7.02 4.57
N ASP A 258 -0.44 -6.66 3.47
CA ASP A 258 -0.18 -7.27 2.17
C ASP A 258 0.89 -6.47 1.42
N GLU A 259 1.79 -7.17 0.73
CA GLU A 259 2.94 -6.59 0.01
C GLU A 259 3.78 -5.66 0.91
N ILE A 260 4.18 -6.15 2.09
CA ILE A 260 4.94 -5.36 3.07
C ILE A 260 6.29 -4.88 2.50
N ASP A 261 6.84 -5.57 1.50
CA ASP A 261 8.05 -5.17 0.77
C ASP A 261 7.91 -3.82 0.07
N SER A 262 6.69 -3.38 -0.28
CA SER A 262 6.46 -2.04 -0.83
C SER A 262 6.65 -0.90 0.17
N ILE A 263 6.49 -1.17 1.47
CA ILE A 263 6.68 -0.18 2.55
C ILE A 263 8.00 -0.39 3.31
N ALA A 264 8.60 -1.58 3.21
CA ALA A 264 9.71 -2.02 4.06
C ALA A 264 10.94 -2.55 3.31
N GLU A 265 11.21 -2.01 2.12
CA GLU A 265 12.39 -2.39 1.34
C GLU A 265 13.70 -1.96 2.03
N ARG A 266 14.76 -2.73 1.80
CA ARG A 266 16.11 -2.46 2.31
C ARG A 266 16.58 -1.07 1.89
N ARG A 267 17.18 -0.39 2.87
CA ARG A 267 17.83 0.92 2.73
C ARG A 267 18.76 0.94 1.52
N SER A 268 18.29 1.54 0.44
CA SER A 268 19.03 1.77 -0.80
C SER A 268 19.09 3.28 -1.00
N GLY A 269 20.17 3.82 -1.58
CA GLY A 269 20.45 5.27 -1.58
C GLY A 269 19.34 6.19 -2.13
N ASP A 270 18.37 5.64 -2.86
CA ASP A 270 17.25 6.36 -3.49
C ASP A 270 15.86 6.06 -2.87
N SER A 271 15.76 5.25 -1.81
CA SER A 271 14.46 4.98 -1.19
C SER A 271 13.91 6.23 -0.50
N HIS A 272 12.65 6.58 -0.81
CA HIS A 272 11.99 7.77 -0.28
C HIS A 272 12.03 7.82 1.26
N GLU A 273 12.43 8.97 1.80
CA GLU A 273 12.52 9.25 3.24
C GLU A 273 11.21 8.90 4.00
N SER A 274 10.07 9.02 3.32
CA SER A 274 8.74 8.65 3.85
C SER A 274 8.62 7.15 4.16
N SER A 275 9.11 6.26 3.30
CA SER A 275 9.08 4.81 3.53
C SER A 275 9.94 4.43 4.74
N HIS A 276 11.09 5.08 4.93
CA HIS A 276 11.93 4.84 6.10
C HIS A 276 11.27 5.22 7.41
N ARG A 277 10.56 6.35 7.45
CA ARG A 277 9.82 6.76 8.64
C ARG A 277 8.68 5.79 8.97
N LEU A 278 8.01 5.26 7.95
CA LEU A 278 6.98 4.23 8.14
C LEU A 278 7.51 2.93 8.72
N VAL A 279 8.66 2.43 8.23
CA VAL A 279 9.32 1.25 8.80
C VAL A 279 9.68 1.50 10.26
N ALA A 280 10.27 2.67 10.56
CA ALA A 280 10.63 3.01 11.93
C ALA A 280 9.40 3.03 12.86
N GLN A 281 8.31 3.64 12.42
CA GLN A 281 7.05 3.67 13.17
C GLN A 281 6.45 2.27 13.34
N LEU A 282 6.47 1.41 12.31
CA LEU A 282 6.02 0.02 12.42
C LEU A 282 6.85 -0.74 13.46
N LEU A 283 8.17 -0.60 13.46
CA LEU A 283 9.07 -1.22 14.45
C LEU A 283 8.74 -0.75 15.87
N THR A 284 8.54 0.56 16.06
CA THR A 284 8.15 1.13 17.36
C THR A 284 6.81 0.58 17.83
N LEU A 285 5.83 0.44 16.93
CA LEU A 285 4.52 -0.12 17.27
C LEU A 285 4.66 -1.60 17.67
N MET A 286 5.34 -2.42 16.86
CA MET A 286 5.59 -3.84 17.14
C MET A 286 6.26 -4.06 18.50
N ASP A 287 7.26 -3.25 18.84
CA ASP A 287 7.96 -3.33 20.11
C ASP A 287 7.08 -2.85 21.28
N GLY A 288 6.30 -1.78 21.06
CA GLY A 288 5.71 -0.95 22.12
C GLY A 288 4.22 -1.06 22.36
N PHE A 289 3.43 -1.74 21.52
CA PHE A 289 1.99 -1.88 21.84
C PHE A 289 1.81 -2.87 23.00
N ASP A 290 1.33 -2.34 24.13
CA ASP A 290 0.81 -3.11 25.24
C ASP A 290 -0.59 -3.56 24.85
N ASP A 291 -0.75 -4.87 24.62
CA ASP A 291 -2.04 -5.43 24.25
C ASP A 291 -3.03 -5.46 25.42
N LYS A 292 -2.64 -5.07 26.65
CA LYS A 292 -3.53 -4.96 27.82
C LYS A 292 -4.42 -6.21 28.01
N GLY A 293 -3.90 -7.40 27.69
CA GLY A 293 -4.64 -8.66 27.74
C GLY A 293 -5.52 -8.97 26.53
N LYS A 294 -5.35 -8.25 25.41
CA LYS A 294 -5.97 -8.52 24.12
C LYS A 294 -5.07 -9.43 23.28
N SER A 295 -5.66 -10.20 22.38
CA SER A 295 -4.92 -11.04 21.44
C SER A 295 -4.84 -10.35 20.09
N VAL A 296 -3.87 -9.44 19.95
CA VAL A 296 -3.57 -8.76 18.67
C VAL A 296 -2.34 -9.40 18.04
N ILE A 297 -2.49 -9.86 16.79
CA ILE A 297 -1.39 -10.43 16.00
C ILE A 297 -1.21 -9.60 14.74
N VAL A 298 0.05 -9.33 14.40
CA VAL A 298 0.40 -8.72 13.12
C VAL A 298 0.86 -9.82 12.17
N ILE A 299 0.23 -9.91 11.00
CA ILE A 299 0.64 -10.82 9.93
C ILE A 299 1.10 -9.96 8.76
N ALA A 300 2.26 -10.24 8.19
CA ALA A 300 2.74 -9.57 6.99
C ALA A 300 2.99 -10.57 5.88
N ALA A 301 2.60 -10.25 4.66
CA ALA A 301 2.87 -11.07 3.47
C ALA A 301 3.84 -10.35 2.54
N THR A 302 4.82 -11.10 2.04
CA THR A 302 5.79 -10.62 1.05
C THR A 302 6.04 -11.69 0.00
N ASN A 303 6.37 -11.26 -1.22
CA ASN A 303 6.91 -12.13 -2.25
C ASN A 303 8.45 -12.05 -2.34
N ARG A 304 9.07 -11.09 -1.65
CA ARG A 304 10.49 -10.75 -1.69
C ARG A 304 11.02 -10.63 -0.26
N ALA A 305 11.14 -11.75 0.44
CA ALA A 305 11.58 -11.76 1.84
C ALA A 305 13.02 -11.21 2.00
N GLU A 306 13.86 -11.46 1.01
CA GLU A 306 15.22 -10.95 0.88
C GLU A 306 15.30 -9.43 0.73
N ALA A 307 14.24 -8.78 0.24
CA ALA A 307 14.19 -7.33 0.07
C ALA A 307 13.80 -6.60 1.37
N LEU A 308 13.35 -7.29 2.42
CA LEU A 308 12.89 -6.66 3.66
C LEU A 308 14.03 -6.12 4.53
N ASP A 309 13.77 -5.01 5.23
CA ASP A 309 14.65 -4.49 6.28
C ASP A 309 14.87 -5.58 7.36
N PRO A 310 16.11 -6.05 7.58
CA PRO A 310 16.42 -7.10 8.56
C PRO A 310 15.99 -6.75 9.99
N ALA A 311 15.78 -5.47 10.31
CA ALA A 311 15.23 -5.06 11.59
C ALA A 311 13.85 -5.67 11.86
N LEU A 312 13.02 -5.86 10.83
CA LEU A 312 11.68 -6.45 10.98
C LEU A 312 11.72 -7.94 11.36
N LEU A 313 12.81 -8.64 11.01
CA LEU A 313 13.02 -10.07 11.27
C LEU A 313 13.69 -10.37 12.61
N ARG A 314 13.96 -9.34 13.43
CA ARG A 314 14.60 -9.53 14.74
C ARG A 314 13.63 -10.10 15.77
N PRO A 315 14.10 -10.93 16.71
CA PRO A 315 13.28 -11.47 17.80
C PRO A 315 12.49 -10.39 18.56
N GLY A 316 11.19 -10.60 18.69
CA GLY A 316 10.19 -9.69 19.20
C GLY A 316 9.24 -9.08 18.17
N ARG A 317 9.47 -9.31 16.87
CA ARG A 317 8.77 -8.68 15.75
C ARG A 317 8.16 -9.78 14.88
N PHE A 318 8.64 -9.98 13.65
CA PHE A 318 8.23 -11.12 12.82
C PHE A 318 9.08 -12.34 13.14
N ASP A 319 8.81 -12.93 14.30
CA ASP A 319 9.60 -14.05 14.86
C ASP A 319 9.16 -15.41 14.33
N TRP A 320 7.95 -15.47 13.78
CA TRP A 320 7.39 -16.66 13.15
C TRP A 320 7.30 -16.45 11.66
N GLU A 321 7.69 -17.48 10.91
CA GLU A 321 7.58 -17.50 9.47
C GLU A 321 6.73 -18.69 9.02
N ILE A 322 5.85 -18.45 8.06
CA ILE A 322 5.12 -19.48 7.32
C ILE A 322 5.48 -19.34 5.85
N GLN A 323 6.22 -20.31 5.33
CA GLN A 323 6.70 -20.32 3.96
C GLN A 323 5.71 -21.01 3.02
N PHE A 324 5.30 -20.30 1.97
CA PHE A 324 4.41 -20.76 0.91
C PHE A 324 5.22 -21.08 -0.35
N GLY A 325 5.56 -22.34 -0.52
CA GLY A 325 6.14 -22.83 -1.78
C GLY A 325 5.12 -22.91 -2.92
N LEU A 326 5.59 -23.19 -4.12
CA LEU A 326 4.72 -23.66 -5.19
C LEU A 326 4.09 -25.02 -4.78
N PRO A 327 2.83 -25.28 -5.15
CA PRO A 327 2.10 -26.47 -4.73
C PRO A 327 2.72 -27.74 -5.32
N SER A 328 2.89 -28.77 -4.49
CA SER A 328 3.25 -30.12 -4.91
C SER A 328 2.12 -30.77 -5.73
N LEU A 329 2.39 -31.93 -6.36
CA LEU A 329 1.34 -32.65 -7.12
C LEU A 329 0.07 -32.90 -6.29
N THR A 330 0.24 -33.34 -5.04
CA THR A 330 -0.88 -33.57 -4.10
C THR A 330 -1.59 -32.27 -3.74
N ASP A 331 -0.84 -31.18 -3.52
CA ASP A 331 -1.45 -29.88 -3.24
C ASP A 331 -2.27 -29.38 -4.44
N ARG A 332 -1.75 -29.53 -5.66
CA ARG A 332 -2.45 -29.11 -6.89
C ARG A 332 -3.75 -29.86 -7.07
N LEU A 333 -3.75 -31.18 -6.84
CA LEU A 333 -4.96 -32.00 -6.88
C LEU A 333 -5.99 -31.53 -5.85
N GLU A 334 -5.57 -31.28 -4.60
CA GLU A 334 -6.47 -30.77 -3.56
C GLU A 334 -7.02 -29.38 -3.89
N ILE A 335 -6.19 -28.45 -4.38
CA ILE A 335 -6.60 -27.11 -4.80
C ILE A 335 -7.67 -27.18 -5.89
N LEU A 336 -7.45 -28.02 -6.91
CA LEU A 336 -8.41 -28.24 -7.98
C LEU A 336 -9.72 -28.83 -7.44
N SER A 337 -9.62 -29.85 -6.58
CA SER A 337 -10.76 -30.58 -6.02
C SER A 337 -11.63 -29.71 -5.11
N VAL A 338 -11.02 -28.90 -4.24
CA VAL A 338 -11.75 -27.98 -3.34
C VAL A 338 -12.60 -27.01 -4.17
N ARG A 339 -12.06 -26.47 -5.27
CA ARG A 339 -12.81 -25.57 -6.12
C ARG A 339 -13.89 -26.31 -6.92
N ALA A 340 -13.59 -27.49 -7.46
CA ALA A 340 -14.55 -28.33 -8.18
C ALA A 340 -15.80 -28.63 -7.34
N SER A 341 -15.62 -28.93 -6.04
CA SER A 341 -16.75 -29.28 -5.14
C SER A 341 -17.79 -28.17 -4.94
N LYS A 342 -17.47 -26.93 -5.35
CA LYS A 342 -18.35 -25.76 -5.26
C LYS A 342 -18.98 -25.38 -6.61
N LEU A 343 -18.65 -26.10 -7.67
CA LEU A 343 -19.09 -25.82 -9.03
C LEU A 343 -20.07 -26.90 -9.49
N THR A 344 -20.92 -26.54 -10.45
CA THR A 344 -21.75 -27.51 -11.15
C THR A 344 -20.93 -28.12 -12.28
N THR A 345 -20.64 -29.42 -12.16
CA THR A 345 -19.81 -30.18 -13.11
C THR A 345 -20.57 -31.37 -13.64
N GLU A 346 -20.29 -31.78 -14.88
CA GLU A 346 -20.85 -32.98 -15.51
C GLU A 346 -19.78 -34.05 -15.69
N GLY A 347 -20.11 -35.29 -15.31
CA GLY A 347 -19.20 -36.43 -15.40
C GLY A 347 -18.04 -36.40 -14.41
N GLN A 348 -17.09 -37.31 -14.59
CA GLN A 348 -15.86 -37.36 -13.80
C GLN A 348 -14.79 -36.52 -14.50
N LEU A 349 -14.35 -35.45 -13.82
CA LEU A 349 -13.32 -34.56 -14.35
C LEU A 349 -11.91 -35.16 -14.16
N PRO A 350 -11.00 -35.02 -15.15
CA PRO A 350 -9.64 -35.56 -15.11
C PRO A 350 -8.68 -34.69 -14.27
N LEU A 351 -9.00 -34.47 -13.00
CA LEU A 351 -8.23 -33.54 -12.13
C LEU A 351 -6.79 -34.00 -11.87
N GLU A 352 -6.56 -35.31 -11.86
CA GLU A 352 -5.24 -35.93 -11.68
C GLU A 352 -4.31 -35.61 -12.85
N ASP A 353 -4.83 -35.70 -14.08
CA ASP A 353 -4.08 -35.36 -15.29
C ASP A 353 -3.75 -33.86 -15.31
N ILE A 354 -4.72 -32.99 -14.99
CA ILE A 354 -4.47 -31.55 -14.90
C ILE A 354 -3.43 -31.23 -13.81
N ALA A 355 -3.51 -31.87 -12.65
CA ALA A 355 -2.52 -31.69 -11.57
C ALA A 355 -1.11 -32.13 -12.03
N ALA A 356 -0.99 -33.19 -12.82
CA ALA A 356 0.29 -33.64 -13.38
C ALA A 356 0.86 -32.65 -14.42
N LEU A 357 0.01 -32.05 -15.26
CA LEU A 357 0.38 -31.11 -16.32
C LEU A 357 0.68 -29.68 -15.85
N THR A 358 0.37 -29.36 -14.59
CA THR A 358 0.48 -28.01 -14.01
C THR A 358 1.69 -27.84 -13.08
N ASN A 359 2.78 -28.55 -13.36
CA ASN A 359 4.00 -28.40 -12.58
C ASN A 359 4.53 -26.95 -12.62
N GLY A 360 4.89 -26.42 -11.44
CA GLY A 360 5.35 -25.04 -11.28
C GLY A 360 4.24 -23.98 -11.30
N TRP A 361 2.96 -24.36 -11.35
CA TRP A 361 1.85 -23.40 -11.28
C TRP A 361 1.52 -23.03 -9.84
N SER A 362 1.19 -21.77 -9.62
CA SER A 362 0.65 -21.24 -8.37
C SER A 362 -0.81 -21.67 -8.14
N ALA A 363 -1.28 -21.56 -6.89
CA ALA A 363 -2.68 -21.83 -6.56
C ALA A 363 -3.66 -20.91 -7.31
N ALA A 364 -3.26 -19.66 -7.59
CA ALA A 364 -4.02 -18.71 -8.38
C ALA A 364 -4.17 -19.16 -9.85
N GLU A 365 -3.11 -19.67 -10.47
CA GLU A 365 -3.17 -20.20 -11.84
C GLU A 365 -4.05 -21.45 -11.93
N LEU A 366 -3.96 -22.36 -10.95
CA LEU A 366 -4.85 -23.52 -10.86
C LEU A 366 -6.32 -23.11 -10.70
N THR A 367 -6.58 -22.08 -9.91
CA THR A 367 -7.93 -21.56 -9.72
C THR A 367 -8.44 -20.84 -10.98
N ALA A 368 -7.55 -20.25 -11.78
CA ALA A 368 -7.89 -19.61 -13.03
C ALA A 368 -8.42 -20.60 -14.08
N ILE A 369 -7.99 -21.86 -14.06
CA ILE A 369 -8.54 -22.92 -14.92
C ILE A 369 -10.05 -23.01 -14.76
N TRP A 370 -10.56 -23.01 -13.52
CA TRP A 370 -12.01 -23.05 -13.27
C TRP A 370 -12.75 -21.83 -13.79
N THR A 371 -12.11 -20.67 -13.77
CA THR A 371 -12.69 -19.43 -14.31
C THR A 371 -12.82 -19.53 -15.82
N GLU A 372 -11.77 -19.97 -16.52
CA GLU A 372 -11.79 -20.17 -17.96
C GLU A 372 -12.78 -21.28 -18.36
N ALA A 373 -12.84 -22.39 -17.62
CA ALA A 373 -13.76 -23.49 -17.89
C ALA A 373 -15.23 -23.05 -17.75
N ALA A 374 -15.53 -22.26 -16.72
CA ALA A 374 -16.87 -21.68 -16.54
C ALA A 374 -17.23 -20.71 -17.67
N LEU A 375 -16.28 -19.92 -18.19
CA LEU A 375 -16.51 -19.03 -19.32
C LEU A 375 -16.77 -19.79 -20.63
N VAL A 376 -16.09 -20.91 -20.86
CA VAL A 376 -16.36 -21.79 -22.02
C VAL A 376 -17.77 -22.38 -21.90
N ALA A 377 -18.10 -22.99 -20.76
CA ALA A 377 -19.42 -23.57 -20.53
C ALA A 377 -20.56 -22.55 -20.68
N ALA A 378 -20.42 -21.37 -20.06
CA ALA A 378 -21.42 -20.31 -20.16
C ALA A 378 -21.51 -19.72 -21.58
N GLY A 379 -20.40 -19.66 -22.32
CA GLY A 379 -20.38 -19.22 -23.72
C GLY A 379 -21.19 -20.12 -24.64
N ASP A 380 -21.28 -21.41 -24.32
CA ASP A 380 -22.08 -22.42 -25.02
C ASP A 380 -23.50 -22.56 -24.46
N ASP A 381 -23.95 -21.63 -23.60
CA ASP A 381 -25.25 -21.65 -22.91
C ASP A 381 -25.48 -22.92 -22.06
N ARG A 382 -24.39 -23.49 -21.49
CA ARG A 382 -24.44 -24.65 -20.60
C ARG A 382 -24.39 -24.26 -19.12
N GLY A 383 -25.13 -25.00 -18.29
CA GLY A 383 -25.17 -24.82 -16.83
C GLY A 383 -24.16 -25.65 -16.03
N ALA A 384 -23.33 -26.46 -16.71
CA ALA A 384 -22.36 -27.35 -16.07
C ALA A 384 -21.05 -27.40 -16.87
N ILE A 385 -19.94 -27.52 -16.15
CA ILE A 385 -18.58 -27.65 -16.70
C ILE A 385 -18.29 -29.11 -17.03
N THR A 386 -17.77 -29.39 -18.23
CA THR A 386 -17.37 -30.75 -18.68
C THR A 386 -15.85 -30.94 -18.70
N SER A 387 -15.39 -32.16 -19.02
CA SER A 387 -13.97 -32.47 -19.23
C SER A 387 -13.34 -31.69 -20.38
N GLU A 388 -14.10 -31.44 -21.45
CA GLU A 388 -13.64 -30.70 -22.63
C GLU A 388 -13.39 -29.23 -22.28
N ASP A 389 -14.27 -28.62 -21.49
CA ASP A 389 -14.08 -27.26 -20.99
C ASP A 389 -12.81 -27.13 -20.17
N LEU A 390 -12.54 -28.12 -19.32
CA LEU A 390 -11.38 -28.14 -18.45
C LEU A 390 -10.08 -28.25 -19.27
N ALA A 391 -10.08 -29.05 -20.34
CA ALA A 391 -8.94 -29.15 -21.25
C ALA A 391 -8.69 -27.83 -21.98
N VAL A 392 -9.73 -27.21 -22.57
CA VAL A 392 -9.63 -25.90 -23.24
C VAL A 392 -9.17 -24.82 -22.26
N ALA A 393 -9.70 -24.83 -21.04
CA ALA A 393 -9.33 -23.89 -19.99
C ALA A 393 -7.87 -24.02 -19.58
N TYR A 394 -7.38 -25.26 -19.41
CA TYR A 394 -5.97 -25.52 -19.15
C TYR A 394 -5.08 -24.91 -20.23
N GLU A 395 -5.38 -25.14 -21.51
CA GLU A 395 -4.61 -24.59 -22.63
C GLU A 395 -4.61 -23.05 -22.60
N ARG A 396 -5.77 -22.43 -22.38
CA ARG A 396 -5.89 -20.97 -22.29
C ARG A 396 -5.06 -20.37 -21.17
N VAL A 397 -5.04 -20.99 -20.00
CA VAL A 397 -4.21 -20.52 -18.88
C VAL A 397 -2.74 -20.79 -19.17
N ALA A 398 -2.40 -21.94 -19.75
CA ALA A 398 -1.03 -22.32 -20.09
C ALA A 398 -0.39 -21.39 -21.14
N MET A 399 -1.18 -20.86 -22.07
CA MET A 399 -0.73 -19.93 -23.11
C MET A 399 -0.57 -18.48 -22.62
N LYS A 400 -1.07 -18.13 -21.42
CA LYS A 400 -0.86 -16.78 -20.88
C LYS A 400 0.63 -16.58 -20.58
N PRO A 401 1.22 -15.42 -20.93
CA PRO A 401 2.62 -15.14 -20.62
C PRO A 401 2.84 -15.26 -19.10
N ARG A 402 3.67 -16.22 -18.68
CA ARG A 402 4.06 -16.30 -17.28
C ARG A 402 5.01 -15.15 -17.00
N ARG A 403 4.67 -14.31 -16.02
CA ARG A 403 5.65 -13.38 -15.44
C ARG A 403 6.66 -14.25 -14.69
N SER A 404 7.81 -14.50 -15.30
CA SER A 404 8.91 -15.20 -14.63
C SER A 404 9.27 -14.46 -13.36
N ALA A 405 9.30 -15.15 -12.22
CA ALA A 405 10.07 -14.69 -11.08
C ALA A 405 11.52 -14.57 -11.54
N ALA A 406 12.03 -13.34 -11.61
CA ALA A 406 13.42 -13.11 -11.95
C ALA A 406 14.30 -13.72 -10.83
N GLY A 407 15.21 -14.62 -11.21
CA GLY A 407 16.40 -14.96 -10.43
C GLY A 407 16.34 -16.23 -9.60
N GLU A 408 16.26 -17.39 -10.24
CA GLU A 408 16.88 -18.63 -9.73
C GLU A 408 17.44 -19.39 -10.93
N ASP A 409 18.63 -18.99 -11.39
CA ASP A 409 19.54 -19.80 -12.21
C ASP A 409 20.94 -19.14 -12.14
N GLU A 410 21.70 -19.47 -11.10
CA GLU A 410 23.17 -19.63 -11.14
C GLU A 410 23.65 -20.51 -9.97
#